data_AF-A0A7X8FSE3-F1
#
_entry.id   AF-A0A7X8FSE3-F1
#
_cell.length_a   1.000
_cell.length_b   1.000
_cell.length_c   1.000
_cell.angle_alpha   90.00
_cell.angle_beta   90.00
_cell.angle_gamma   90.00
#
_symmetry.space_group_name_H-M   'P 1'
#
loop_
_entity.id
_entity.type
_entity.pdbx_description
1 polymer ?
#
loop_
_entity_poly.entity_id
_entity_poly.type
_entity_poly.pdbx_seq_one_letter_code
_entity_poly.pdbx_strand_id
1 'polypeptide(L)'
;NYYVNPRYDNYGASITGYEVIHAVRVKVEDIDKAGEIIDAAIEAGANHSNQISFDITDAQRDALYKEAMKEAVKQAEGNAKILAESIGKELGTVAEVIEGGAAQPTPMYDGIDYAMDGERAGIHPGETRVGATVTLIYNTK
;
A
#
# COMPACT_ATOMS: atom_id res chain seq x y z
N ASN A 1 4.44 21.94 2.01
CA ASN A 1 4.53 22.63 0.70
C ASN A 1 3.35 23.58 0.58
N TYR A 2 3.59 24.86 0.27
CA TYR A 2 2.53 25.82 0.01
C TYR A 2 2.55 26.29 -1.44
N TYR A 3 1.37 26.47 -2.02
CA TYR A 3 1.17 26.99 -3.38
C TYR A 3 0.34 28.26 -3.29
N VAL A 4 0.74 29.29 -4.03
CA VAL A 4 0.02 30.57 -4.07
C VAL A 4 -0.58 30.73 -5.46
N ASN A 5 -1.89 30.82 -5.54
CA ASN A 5 -2.65 31.02 -6.77
C ASN A 5 -3.25 32.42 -6.78
N PRO A 6 -2.98 33.27 -7.78
CA PRO A 6 -3.71 34.52 -7.94
C PRO A 6 -5.18 34.24 -8.27
N ARG A 7 -6.09 34.97 -7.61
CA ARG A 7 -7.51 35.02 -7.98
C ARG A 7 -7.72 36.24 -8.88
N TYR A 8 -8.36 36.02 -10.01
CA TYR A 8 -8.68 37.09 -10.97
C TYR A 8 -10.15 37.52 -10.83
N ASP A 9 -10.47 38.72 -11.29
CA ASP A 9 -11.86 39.14 -11.47
C ASP A 9 -12.59 38.27 -12.51
N ASN A 10 -13.92 38.39 -12.57
CA ASN A 10 -14.75 37.64 -13.51
C ASN A 10 -14.45 37.94 -14.99
N TYR A 11 -13.65 38.98 -15.28
CA TYR A 11 -13.24 39.39 -16.62
C TYR A 11 -11.80 38.97 -16.94
N GLY A 12 -11.10 38.31 -16.01
CA GLY A 12 -9.70 37.90 -16.14
C GLY A 12 -8.69 39.05 -16.24
N ALA A 13 -9.12 40.29 -16.01
CA ALA A 13 -8.34 41.49 -16.34
C ALA A 13 -7.47 41.94 -15.18
N SER A 14 -7.91 41.73 -13.93
CA SER A 14 -7.19 42.15 -12.74
C SER A 14 -7.12 41.05 -11.69
N ILE A 15 -6.01 40.97 -10.97
CA ILE A 15 -5.88 40.13 -9.78
C ILE A 15 -6.69 40.77 -8.66
N THR A 16 -7.67 40.05 -8.12
CA THR A 16 -8.55 40.47 -7.03
C THR A 16 -8.12 39.94 -5.67
N GLY A 17 -7.20 38.98 -5.65
CA GLY A 17 -6.62 38.45 -4.42
C GLY A 17 -5.66 37.28 -4.67
N TYR A 18 -5.25 36.62 -3.61
CA TYR A 18 -4.41 35.42 -3.66
C TYR A 18 -5.03 34.33 -2.79
N GLU A 19 -4.98 33.11 -3.27
CA GLU A 19 -5.31 31.89 -2.53
C GLU A 19 -4.01 31.16 -2.21
N VAL A 20 -3.84 30.75 -0.96
CA VAL A 20 -2.68 29.95 -0.53
C VAL A 20 -3.17 28.57 -0.11
N ILE A 21 -2.68 27.53 -0.78
CA ILE A 21 -2.93 26.14 -0.44
C ILE A 21 -1.72 25.62 0.33
N HIS A 22 -1.92 25.21 1.58
CA HIS A 22 -0.87 24.56 2.37
C HIS A 22 -1.25 23.10 2.63
N ALA A 23 -0.43 22.17 2.11
CA ALA A 23 -0.65 20.74 2.29
C ALA A 23 0.27 20.19 3.37
N VAL A 24 -0.33 19.53 4.36
CA VAL A 24 0.35 18.80 5.45
C VAL A 24 -0.03 17.33 5.34
N ARG A 25 0.97 16.44 5.41
CA ARG A 25 0.75 14.99 5.47
C ARG A 25 1.10 14.50 6.86
N VAL A 26 0.18 13.78 7.48
CA VAL A 26 0.36 13.16 8.79
C VAL A 26 0.30 11.64 8.61
N LYS A 27 1.27 10.92 9.16
CA LYS A 27 1.25 9.45 9.25
C LYS A 27 0.87 9.08 10.68
N VAL A 28 -0.17 8.28 10.83
CA VAL A 28 -0.68 7.83 12.12
C VAL A 28 -0.50 6.32 12.19
N GLU A 29 0.21 5.82 13.21
CA GLU A 29 0.42 4.37 13.38
C GLU A 29 -0.71 3.71 14.17
N ASP A 30 -1.35 4.48 15.06
CA ASP A 30 -2.46 4.02 15.89
C ASP A 30 -3.79 4.48 15.26
N ILE A 31 -4.45 3.55 14.56
CA ILE A 31 -5.68 3.85 13.80
C ILE A 31 -6.81 4.34 14.70
N ASP A 32 -6.82 3.94 15.98
CA ASP A 32 -7.86 4.34 16.94
C ASP A 32 -7.78 5.85 17.25
N LYS A 33 -6.62 6.47 17.04
CA LYS A 33 -6.41 7.91 17.18
C LYS A 33 -6.74 8.71 15.93
N ALA A 34 -7.08 8.06 14.81
CA ALA A 34 -7.37 8.75 13.56
C ALA A 34 -8.50 9.78 13.72
N GLY A 35 -9.56 9.44 14.45
CA GLY A 35 -10.68 10.35 14.72
C GLY A 35 -10.26 11.60 15.50
N GLU A 36 -9.54 11.43 16.61
CA GLU A 36 -9.03 12.55 17.43
C GLU A 36 -8.11 13.48 16.62
N ILE A 37 -7.25 12.90 15.77
CA ILE A 37 -6.32 13.66 14.94
C ILE A 37 -7.05 14.44 13.84
N ILE A 38 -8.11 13.85 13.26
CA ILE A 38 -8.97 14.54 12.28
C ILE A 38 -9.69 15.72 12.96
N ASP A 39 -10.29 15.50 14.13
CA ASP A 39 -11.00 16.54 14.88
C ASP A 39 -10.05 17.70 15.23
N ALA A 40 -8.86 17.41 15.75
CA ALA A 40 -7.84 18.41 16.05
C ALA A 40 -7.38 19.19 14.80
N ALA A 41 -7.29 18.54 13.65
CA ALA A 41 -6.94 19.20 12.39
C ALA A 41 -8.04 20.17 11.93
N ILE A 42 -9.30 19.78 12.04
CA ILE A 42 -10.46 20.63 11.73
C ILE A 42 -10.51 21.84 12.67
N GLU A 43 -10.33 21.63 13.97
CA GLU A 43 -10.26 22.72 14.96
C GLU A 43 -9.11 23.69 14.68
N ALA A 44 -7.98 23.18 14.17
CA ALA A 44 -6.85 24.00 13.74
C ALA A 44 -7.07 24.74 12.41
N GLY A 45 -8.24 24.62 11.78
CA GLY A 45 -8.62 25.31 10.55
C GLY A 45 -8.33 24.55 9.27
N ALA A 46 -8.04 23.24 9.33
CA ALA A 46 -7.98 22.40 8.14
C ALA A 46 -9.36 22.33 7.49
N ASN A 47 -9.44 22.81 6.25
CA ASN A 47 -10.69 22.99 5.50
C ASN A 47 -10.82 22.06 4.29
N HIS A 48 -9.74 21.35 3.94
CA HIS A 48 -9.72 20.30 2.92
C HIS A 48 -8.96 19.08 3.43
N SER A 49 -9.67 18.04 3.89
CA SER A 49 -9.06 16.76 4.24
C SER A 49 -8.88 15.93 2.97
N ASN A 50 -7.83 16.21 2.22
CA ASN A 50 -7.53 15.42 1.03
C ASN A 50 -7.10 14.01 1.41
N GLN A 51 -7.99 13.05 1.12
CA GLN A 51 -7.73 11.62 0.93
C GLN A 51 -7.08 10.90 2.13
N ILE A 52 -7.91 10.39 3.04
CA ILE A 52 -7.49 9.43 4.05
C ILE A 52 -7.13 8.12 3.33
N SER A 53 -5.96 7.57 3.63
CA SER A 53 -5.51 6.28 3.11
C SER A 53 -5.02 5.41 4.26
N PHE A 54 -5.34 4.12 4.18
CA PHE A 54 -4.90 3.11 5.13
C PHE A 54 -3.84 2.27 4.47
N ASP A 55 -2.75 2.03 5.20
CA ASP A 55 -1.66 1.17 4.77
C ASP A 55 -1.00 0.58 6.01
N ILE A 56 -0.29 -0.52 5.82
CA ILE A 56 0.56 -1.10 6.85
C ILE A 56 1.83 -0.25 7.02
N THR A 57 2.45 -0.33 8.19
CA THR A 57 3.74 0.32 8.41
C THR A 57 4.81 -0.27 7.49
N ASP A 58 5.86 0.51 7.21
CA ASP A 58 6.97 0.03 6.38
C ASP A 58 7.68 -1.17 7.02
N ALA A 59 7.72 -1.22 8.35
CA ALA A 59 8.25 -2.36 9.11
C ALA A 59 7.38 -3.61 8.97
N GLN A 60 6.05 -3.48 9.07
CA GLN A 60 5.13 -4.60 8.81
C GLN A 60 5.23 -5.07 7.36
N ARG A 61 5.35 -4.15 6.40
CA ARG A 61 5.51 -4.49 4.98
C ARG A 61 6.78 -5.31 4.74
N ASP A 62 7.91 -4.89 5.31
CA ASP A 62 9.17 -5.63 5.19
C ASP A 62 9.11 -7.01 5.85
N ALA A 63 8.48 -7.11 7.03
CA ALA A 63 8.28 -8.39 7.71
C ALA A 63 7.42 -9.37 6.88
N LEU A 64 6.28 -8.91 6.37
CA LEU A 64 5.40 -9.69 5.51
C LEU A 64 6.06 -10.06 4.18
N TYR A 65 6.86 -9.16 3.61
CA TYR A 65 7.61 -9.44 2.38
C TYR A 65 8.60 -10.58 2.56
N LYS A 66 9.34 -10.58 3.68
CA LYS A 66 10.28 -11.67 4.01
C LYS A 66 9.58 -13.01 4.23
N GLU A 67 8.37 -12.99 4.78
CA GLU A 67 7.54 -14.19 4.93
C GLU A 67 7.07 -14.71 3.56
N ALA A 68 6.51 -13.82 2.73
CA ALA A 68 6.10 -14.15 1.37
C ALA A 68 7.25 -14.70 0.52
N MET A 69 8.47 -14.18 0.69
CA MET A 69 9.65 -14.67 -0.02
C MET A 69 10.01 -16.11 0.40
N LYS A 70 9.93 -16.45 1.69
CA LYS A 70 10.17 -17.83 2.16
C LYS A 70 9.14 -18.79 1.59
N GLU A 71 7.88 -18.36 1.47
CA GLU A 71 6.84 -19.17 0.87
C GLU A 71 7.05 -19.34 -0.63
N ALA A 72 7.38 -18.26 -1.36
CA ALA A 72 7.69 -18.30 -2.78
C ALA A 72 8.84 -19.26 -3.10
N VAL A 73 9.89 -19.30 -2.27
CA VAL A 73 10.99 -20.27 -2.41
C VAL A 73 10.49 -21.70 -2.26
N LYS A 74 9.68 -22.00 -1.24
CA LYS A 74 9.11 -23.35 -1.03
C LYS A 74 8.21 -23.78 -2.20
N GLN A 75 7.39 -22.87 -2.70
CA GLN A 75 6.52 -23.12 -3.86
C GLN A 75 7.36 -23.37 -5.12
N ALA A 76 8.39 -22.56 -5.37
CA ALA A 76 9.29 -22.72 -6.50
C ALA A 76 10.06 -24.06 -6.45
N GLU A 77 10.56 -24.46 -5.29
CA GLU A 77 11.22 -25.75 -5.09
C GLU A 77 10.27 -26.93 -5.34
N GLY A 78 9.05 -26.87 -4.80
CA GLY A 78 8.02 -27.89 -5.04
C GLY A 78 7.66 -28.03 -6.52
N ASN A 79 7.47 -26.91 -7.22
CA ASN A 79 7.20 -26.89 -8.64
C ASN A 79 8.39 -27.45 -9.46
N ALA A 80 9.61 -27.05 -9.11
CA ALA A 80 10.81 -27.55 -9.78
C ALA A 80 10.98 -29.07 -9.61
N LYS A 81 10.64 -29.62 -8.44
CA LYS A 81 10.64 -31.06 -8.19
C LYS A 81 9.64 -31.80 -9.09
N ILE A 82 8.41 -31.32 -9.16
CA ILE A 82 7.37 -31.90 -10.03
C ILE A 82 7.81 -31.88 -11.49
N LEU A 83 8.38 -30.76 -11.95
CA LEU A 83 8.87 -30.61 -13.33
C LEU A 83 10.03 -31.57 -13.64
N ALA A 84 11.00 -31.70 -12.74
CA ALA A 84 12.11 -32.64 -12.90
C ALA A 84 11.61 -34.10 -12.98
N GLU A 85 10.73 -34.51 -12.06
CA GLU A 85 10.16 -35.86 -12.05
C GLU A 85 9.37 -36.16 -13.34
N SER A 86 8.64 -35.17 -13.88
CA SER A 86 7.86 -35.32 -15.12
C SER A 86 8.71 -35.62 -16.36
N ILE A 87 9.99 -35.23 -16.36
CA ILE A 87 10.94 -35.49 -17.45
C ILE A 87 11.89 -36.66 -17.14
N GLY A 88 11.61 -37.44 -16.09
CA GLY A 88 12.41 -38.59 -15.68
C GLY A 88 13.78 -38.21 -15.10
N LYS A 89 13.89 -37.02 -14.51
CA LYS A 89 15.10 -36.48 -13.89
C LYS A 89 14.89 -36.22 -12.40
N GLU A 90 15.99 -36.16 -11.66
CA GLU A 90 15.96 -35.71 -10.27
C GLU A 90 16.33 -34.22 -10.18
N LEU A 91 15.71 -33.52 -9.23
CA LEU A 91 16.07 -32.13 -8.91
C LEU A 91 17.47 -32.09 -8.30
N GLY A 92 18.38 -31.35 -8.93
CA GLY A 92 19.77 -31.18 -8.48
C GLY A 92 19.96 -29.96 -7.59
N THR A 93 21.19 -29.43 -7.56
CA THR A 93 21.52 -28.25 -6.74
C THR A 93 21.03 -26.96 -7.40
N VAL A 94 20.71 -25.98 -6.57
CA VAL A 94 20.42 -24.60 -7.03
C VAL A 94 21.65 -24.04 -7.71
N ALA A 95 21.49 -23.60 -8.96
CA ALA A 95 22.50 -22.91 -9.75
C ALA A 95 22.40 -21.39 -9.60
N GLU A 96 21.17 -20.86 -9.54
CA GLU A 96 20.93 -19.42 -9.44
C GLU A 96 19.63 -19.13 -8.66
N VAL A 97 19.65 -18.04 -7.90
CA VAL A 97 18.49 -17.50 -7.18
C VAL A 97 18.33 -16.05 -7.60
N ILE A 98 17.16 -15.72 -8.18
CA ILE A 98 16.83 -14.38 -8.62
C ILE A 98 15.61 -13.91 -7.85
N GLU A 99 15.74 -12.80 -7.13
CA GLU A 99 14.63 -12.11 -6.48
C GLU A 99 13.98 -11.17 -7.51
N GLY A 100 12.69 -11.38 -7.79
CA GLY A 100 11.92 -10.57 -8.74
C GLY A 100 11.41 -9.24 -8.16
N GLY A 101 11.74 -8.95 -6.90
CA GLY A 101 11.29 -7.77 -6.17
C GLY A 101 9.92 -7.93 -5.50
N ALA A 102 9.52 -6.89 -4.77
CA ALA A 102 8.22 -6.83 -4.11
C ALA A 102 7.11 -6.49 -5.11
N ALA A 103 6.06 -7.31 -5.14
CA ALA A 103 4.82 -6.90 -5.78
C ALA A 103 4.28 -5.68 -5.02
N GLN A 104 3.93 -4.60 -5.74
CA GLN A 104 3.32 -3.43 -5.09
C GLN A 104 2.04 -3.89 -4.38
N PRO A 105 1.87 -3.57 -3.08
CA PRO A 105 0.66 -3.93 -2.36
C PRO A 105 -0.55 -3.31 -3.07
N THR A 106 -1.52 -4.13 -3.44
CA THR A 106 -2.80 -3.65 -3.97
C THR A 106 -3.82 -3.65 -2.83
N PRO A 107 -4.38 -2.48 -2.47
CA PRO A 107 -5.50 -2.43 -1.53
C PRO A 107 -6.67 -3.24 -2.08
N MET A 108 -7.14 -4.25 -1.35
CA MET A 108 -8.44 -4.84 -1.62
C MET A 108 -9.50 -4.01 -0.90
N TYR A 109 -10.30 -3.27 -1.68
CA TYR A 109 -11.53 -2.70 -1.19
C TYR A 109 -12.56 -3.83 -1.14
N ASP A 110 -12.86 -4.31 0.07
CA ASP A 110 -14.08 -5.08 0.27
C ASP A 110 -15.26 -4.19 -0.17
N GLY A 111 -16.21 -4.79 -0.89
CA GLY A 111 -17.37 -4.07 -1.42
C GLY A 111 -18.02 -3.21 -0.33
N ILE A 112 -18.32 -1.96 -0.67
CA ILE A 112 -18.90 -0.96 0.23
C ILE A 112 -20.18 -1.52 0.85
N ASP A 113 -20.10 -2.04 2.07
CA ASP A 113 -21.26 -2.35 2.87
C ASP A 113 -21.69 -1.03 3.51
N TYR A 114 -22.75 -0.42 2.97
CA TYR A 114 -23.35 0.78 3.55
C TYR A 114 -23.94 0.40 4.91
N ALA A 115 -23.17 0.63 5.98
CA ALA A 115 -23.67 0.55 7.34
C ALA A 115 -24.81 1.57 7.52
N MET A 116 -26.04 1.04 7.53
CA MET A 116 -27.30 1.75 7.79
C MET A 116 -27.56 1.88 9.29
N ASP A 117 -26.56 2.26 10.08
CA ASP A 117 -26.80 2.61 11.47
C ASP A 117 -25.81 3.68 11.94
N GLY A 118 -26.34 4.74 12.56
CA GLY A 118 -25.68 6.00 12.83
C GLY A 118 -24.62 5.95 13.94
N GLU A 119 -23.87 4.85 14.03
CA GLU A 119 -22.64 4.79 14.82
C GLU A 119 -21.51 5.50 14.08
N ARG A 120 -20.62 6.14 14.84
CA ARG A 120 -19.44 6.87 14.35
C ARG A 120 -18.81 6.12 13.17
N ALA A 121 -18.50 6.84 12.10
CA ALA A 121 -17.86 6.30 10.90
C ALA A 121 -16.66 5.41 11.30
N GLY A 122 -16.91 4.10 11.37
CA GLY A 122 -15.94 3.08 11.66
C GLY A 122 -14.99 3.04 10.48
N ILE A 123 -13.78 3.49 10.72
CA ILE A 123 -12.74 3.41 9.72
C ILE A 123 -12.28 1.94 9.69
N HIS A 124 -12.68 1.21 8.66
CA HIS A 124 -12.24 -0.18 8.46
C HIS A 124 -11.04 -0.20 7.49
N PRO A 125 -9.84 -0.56 7.93
CA PRO A 125 -8.73 -0.80 7.02
C PRO A 125 -9.07 -2.04 6.18
N GLY A 126 -9.15 -1.88 4.85
CA GLY A 126 -9.27 -3.01 3.94
C GLY A 126 -8.07 -3.97 4.06
N GLU A 127 -8.18 -5.19 3.51
CA GLU A 127 -7.08 -6.15 3.53
C GLU A 127 -5.93 -5.70 2.61
N THR A 128 -4.70 -5.77 3.13
CA THR A 128 -3.47 -5.50 2.36
C THR A 128 -2.72 -6.82 2.11
N ARG A 129 -2.55 -7.19 0.83
CA ARG A 129 -1.76 -8.38 0.44
C ARG A 129 -0.34 -7.97 0.05
N VAL A 130 0.66 -8.63 0.63
CA VAL A 130 2.08 -8.49 0.28
C VAL A 130 2.53 -9.76 -0.44
N GLY A 131 3.12 -9.61 -1.62
CA GLY A 131 3.58 -10.72 -2.45
C GLY A 131 5.07 -10.63 -2.79
N ALA A 132 5.70 -11.78 -3.02
CA ALA A 132 7.08 -11.90 -3.45
C ALA A 132 7.20 -12.84 -4.64
N THR A 133 8.08 -12.50 -5.57
CA THR A 133 8.40 -13.35 -6.72
C THR A 133 9.85 -13.78 -6.63
N VAL A 134 10.11 -15.08 -6.76
CA VAL A 134 11.46 -15.66 -6.80
C VAL A 134 11.56 -16.59 -7.99
N THR A 135 12.69 -16.55 -8.69
CA THR A 135 13.05 -17.52 -9.73
C THR A 135 14.24 -18.32 -9.26
N LEU A 136 14.10 -19.65 -9.26
CA LEU A 136 15.15 -20.60 -8.90
C LEU A 136 15.54 -21.38 -10.15
N ILE A 137 16.84 -21.40 -10.46
CA ILE A 137 17.39 -22.22 -11.54
C ILE A 137 18.12 -23.40 -10.90
N TYR A 138 17.74 -24.61 -11.30
CA TYR A 138 18.33 -25.84 -10.79
C TYR A 138 19.10 -26.58 -11.88
N ASN A 139 20.17 -27.26 -11.47
CA ASN A 139 20.73 -28.34 -12.27
C ASN A 139 19.83 -29.58 -12.14
N THR A 140 19.75 -30.41 -13.17
CA THR A 140 19.07 -31.71 -13.12
C THR A 140 20.08 -32.84 -13.09
N LYS A 141 19.71 -33.98 -12.50
CA LYS A 141 20.50 -35.23 -12.50
C LYS A 141 19.78 -36.28 -13.33
#